data_AF-A0A2E0N4V2-F1
#
_entry.id   AF-A0A2E0N4V2-F1
#
_cell.length_a   1.000
_cell.length_b   1.000
_cell.length_c   1.000
_cell.angle_alpha   90.00
_cell.angle_beta   90.00
_cell.angle_gamma   90.00
#
_symmetry.space_group_name_H-M   'P 1'
#
loop_
_entity.id
_entity.type
_entity.pdbx_description
1 polymer ?
#
loop_
_entity_poly.entity_id
_entity_poly.type
_entity_poly.pdbx_seq_one_letter_code
_entity_poly.pdbx_strand_id
1 'polypeptide(L)'
;MQLTALFKFCRVLTGAILALGLFSCANQPLNFTLMSEGELLAYNNGRPVLKQVYCREIKLTSSHIRRNVCKRVEDWVQHNMRTMMTIGTMSVSDYSVFGRSLD
;
A
#
# COMPACT_ATOMS: atom_id res chain seq x y z
N MET A 1 -26.22 46.18 19.09
CA MET A 1 -26.02 45.47 17.81
C MET A 1 -24.63 44.80 17.65
N GLN A 2 -23.59 45.17 18.39
CA GLN A 2 -22.25 44.56 18.26
C GLN A 2 -22.11 43.16 18.91
N LEU A 3 -22.81 42.89 20.02
CA LEU A 3 -22.68 41.62 20.75
C LEU A 3 -23.17 40.40 19.93
N THR A 4 -24.26 40.56 19.17
CA THR A 4 -24.85 39.47 18.37
C THR A 4 -24.01 39.10 17.14
N ALA A 5 -23.22 40.05 16.62
CA ALA A 5 -22.25 39.78 15.57
C ALA A 5 -21.08 38.91 16.10
N LEU A 6 -20.58 39.21 17.29
CA LEU A 6 -19.50 38.46 17.95
C LEU A 6 -19.87 36.99 18.21
N PHE A 7 -21.11 36.74 18.68
CA PHE A 7 -21.62 35.38 18.85
C PHE A 7 -21.79 34.62 17.52
N LYS A 8 -22.15 35.31 16.43
CA LYS A 8 -22.23 34.71 15.08
C LYS A 8 -20.84 34.34 14.55
N PHE A 9 -19.85 35.23 14.67
CA PHE A 9 -18.48 34.95 14.26
C PHE A 9 -17.86 33.77 15.03
N CYS A 10 -18.10 33.70 16.34
CA CYS A 10 -17.59 32.60 17.17
C CYS A 10 -18.22 31.23 16.80
N ARG A 11 -19.52 31.21 16.47
CA ARG A 11 -20.22 30.00 15.98
C ARG A 11 -19.73 29.53 14.60
N VAL A 12 -19.42 30.47 13.70
CA VAL A 12 -18.87 30.14 12.38
C VAL A 12 -17.45 29.61 12.48
N LEU A 13 -16.60 30.20 13.34
CA LEU A 13 -15.24 29.73 13.57
C LEU A 13 -15.21 28.31 14.16
N THR A 14 -16.05 28.04 15.16
CA THR A 14 -16.13 26.72 15.80
C THR A 14 -16.64 25.64 14.84
N GLY A 15 -17.62 25.96 13.99
CA GLY A 15 -18.09 25.04 12.95
C GLY A 15 -17.02 24.72 11.90
N ALA A 16 -16.23 25.70 11.48
CA ALA A 16 -15.15 25.50 10.51
C ALA A 16 -14.02 24.60 11.04
N ILE A 17 -13.65 24.75 12.32
CA ILE A 17 -12.61 23.93 12.96
C ILE A 17 -13.07 22.47 13.09
N LEU A 18 -14.33 22.24 13.47
CA LEU A 18 -14.93 20.89 13.55
C LEU A 18 -15.00 20.21 12.18
N ALA A 19 -15.32 20.95 11.12
CA ALA A 19 -15.35 20.40 9.76
C ALA A 19 -13.95 19.96 9.29
N LEU A 20 -12.90 20.71 9.63
CA LEU A 20 -11.52 20.37 9.25
C LEU A 20 -10.96 19.17 10.02
N GLY A 21 -11.40 18.93 11.27
CA GLY A 21 -10.92 17.81 12.09
C GLY A 21 -11.34 16.42 11.58
N LEU A 22 -12.50 16.31 10.93
CA LEU A 22 -13.06 15.02 10.49
C LEU A 22 -12.33 14.39 9.29
N PHE A 23 -11.61 15.19 8.49
CA PHE A 23 -10.87 14.69 7.32
C PHE A 23 -9.57 13.95 7.68
N SER A 24 -9.07 14.10 8.91
CA SER A 24 -7.79 13.51 9.33
C SER A 24 -7.86 11.98 9.53
N CYS A 25 -9.05 11.43 9.82
CA CYS A 25 -9.21 9.99 10.07
C CYS A 25 -9.43 9.15 8.80
N ALA A 26 -9.75 9.76 7.65
CA ALA A 26 -10.08 9.01 6.43
C ALA A 26 -8.84 8.47 5.69
N ASN A 27 -7.65 9.02 5.98
CA ASN A 27 -6.41 8.72 5.24
C ASN A 27 -5.35 8.02 6.09
N GLN A 28 -5.74 7.29 7.13
CA GLN A 28 -4.78 6.47 7.85
C GLN A 28 -4.30 5.33 6.93
N PRO A 29 -2.97 5.18 6.73
CA PRO A 29 -2.45 4.07 5.94
C PRO A 29 -2.81 2.75 6.63
N LEU A 30 -3.64 1.95 5.97
CA LEU A 30 -4.02 0.61 6.46
C LEU A 30 -2.77 -0.26 6.58
N ASN A 31 -2.50 -0.74 7.79
CA ASN A 31 -1.39 -1.64 8.04
C ASN A 31 -1.85 -3.10 8.02
N PHE A 32 -1.78 -3.72 6.85
CA PHE A 32 -2.22 -5.10 6.65
C PHE A 32 -1.40 -6.13 7.45
N THR A 33 -0.19 -5.80 7.92
CA THR A 33 0.63 -6.74 8.69
C THR A 33 0.14 -6.94 10.12
N LEU A 34 -0.68 -6.02 10.63
CA LEU A 34 -1.29 -6.11 11.96
C LEU A 34 -2.66 -6.80 11.94
N MET A 35 -3.19 -7.10 10.74
CA MET A 35 -4.50 -7.75 10.60
C MET A 35 -4.36 -9.27 10.76
N SER A 36 -5.29 -9.86 11.49
CA SER A 36 -5.45 -11.31 11.56
C SER A 36 -5.92 -11.88 10.21
N GLU A 37 -5.81 -13.21 10.06
CA GLU A 37 -6.25 -13.90 8.85
C GLU A 37 -7.75 -13.71 8.58
N GLY A 38 -8.58 -13.69 9.64
CA GLY A 38 -10.02 -13.44 9.52
C GLY A 38 -10.34 -12.02 9.06
N GLU A 39 -9.60 -11.02 9.56
CA GLU A 39 -9.75 -9.63 9.14
C GLU A 39 -9.30 -9.42 7.69
N LEU A 40 -8.23 -10.09 7.26
CA LEU A 40 -7.78 -10.08 5.87
C LEU A 40 -8.78 -10.76 4.94
N LEU A 41 -9.38 -11.88 5.36
CA LEU A 41 -10.41 -12.58 4.61
C LEU A 41 -11.64 -11.68 4.45
N ALA A 42 -12.09 -11.05 5.53
CA ALA A 42 -13.20 -10.10 5.50
C ALA A 42 -12.89 -8.88 4.63
N TYR A 43 -11.66 -8.36 4.69
CA TYR A 43 -11.21 -7.27 3.82
C TYR A 43 -11.24 -7.66 2.34
N ASN A 44 -10.79 -8.87 2.01
CA ASN A 44 -10.71 -9.39 0.65
C ASN A 44 -12.06 -9.79 0.07
N ASN A 45 -13.02 -10.15 0.92
CA ASN A 45 -14.33 -10.60 0.50
C ASN A 45 -15.04 -9.55 -0.36
N GLY A 46 -15.58 -9.98 -1.51
CA GLY A 46 -16.25 -9.10 -2.48
C GLY A 46 -15.33 -8.15 -3.25
N ARG A 47 -14.01 -8.12 -3.00
CA ARG A 47 -13.07 -7.31 -3.76
C ARG A 47 -12.54 -8.07 -4.99
N PRO A 48 -12.33 -7.38 -6.13
CA PRO A 48 -11.63 -7.96 -7.26
C PRO A 48 -10.23 -8.44 -6.87
N VAL A 49 -9.75 -9.53 -7.48
CA VAL A 49 -8.48 -10.19 -7.13
C VAL A 49 -7.31 -9.22 -7.04
N LEU A 50 -7.16 -8.30 -7.99
CA LEU A 50 -6.06 -7.31 -8.00
C LEU A 50 -6.08 -6.36 -6.79
N LYS A 51 -7.25 -6.12 -6.21
CA LYS A 51 -7.45 -5.26 -5.03
C LYS A 51 -7.43 -6.03 -3.71
N GLN A 52 -7.39 -7.36 -3.76
CA GLN A 52 -7.21 -8.19 -2.57
C GLN A 52 -5.77 -8.06 -2.05
N VAL A 53 -5.60 -8.29 -0.76
CA VAL A 53 -4.33 -8.27 -0.05
C VAL A 53 -3.83 -9.69 0.13
N TYR A 54 -2.56 -9.89 -0.17
CA TYR A 54 -1.87 -11.15 0.02
C TYR A 54 -0.60 -10.94 0.86
N CYS A 55 -0.52 -11.70 1.95
CA CYS A 55 0.63 -11.73 2.85
C CYS A 55 1.49 -12.96 2.56
N ARG A 56 2.80 -12.76 2.43
CA ARG A 56 3.75 -13.87 2.35
C ARG A 56 5.02 -13.58 3.11
N GLU A 57 5.60 -14.63 3.66
CA GLU A 57 6.94 -14.58 4.22
C GLU A 57 7.96 -14.48 3.07
N ILE A 58 8.74 -13.40 3.06
CA ILE A 58 9.86 -13.21 2.12
C ILE A 58 11.16 -13.47 2.88
N LYS A 59 12.02 -14.27 2.27
CA LYS A 59 13.42 -14.40 2.64
C LYS A 59 14.25 -13.51 1.73
N LEU A 60 15.03 -12.59 2.29
CA LEU A 60 16.02 -11.86 1.50
C LEU A 60 17.09 -12.85 1.03
N THR A 61 17.40 -12.83 -0.27
CA THR A 61 18.50 -13.61 -0.85
C THR A 61 19.77 -13.33 -0.07
N SER A 62 20.40 -14.39 0.48
CA SER A 62 21.56 -14.44 1.38
C SER A 62 21.31 -14.24 2.89
N SER A 63 20.11 -13.88 3.33
CA SER A 63 19.83 -13.59 4.74
C SER A 63 18.99 -14.68 5.43
N HIS A 64 19.25 -14.93 6.72
CA HIS A 64 18.38 -15.75 7.59
C HIS A 64 17.17 -14.96 8.12
N ILE A 65 17.12 -13.66 7.86
CA ILE A 65 16.02 -12.79 8.28
C ILE A 65 14.81 -13.07 7.39
N ARG A 66 13.73 -13.47 8.04
CA ARG A 66 12.42 -13.63 7.40
C ARG A 66 11.56 -12.41 7.73
N ARG A 67 10.82 -11.91 6.75
CA ARG A 67 9.86 -10.82 6.96
C ARG A 67 8.53 -11.17 6.32
N ASN A 68 7.45 -11.02 7.07
CA ASN A 68 6.11 -11.11 6.51
C ASN A 68 5.79 -9.80 5.79
N VAL A 69 5.42 -9.89 4.51
CA VAL A 69 5.08 -8.73 3.69
C VAL A 69 3.66 -8.91 3.17
N CYS A 70 2.80 -7.98 3.56
CA CYS A 70 1.41 -7.89 3.13
C CYS A 70 1.24 -6.72 2.18
N LYS A 71 0.72 -6.96 0.97
CA LYS A 71 0.42 -5.92 -0.01
C LYS A 71 -0.66 -6.40 -0.98
N ARG A 72 -1.23 -5.48 -1.77
CA ARG A 72 -2.26 -5.83 -2.74
C ARG A 72 -1.68 -6.72 -3.84
N VAL A 73 -2.51 -7.57 -4.43
CA VAL A 73 -2.11 -8.44 -5.54
C VAL A 73 -1.60 -7.62 -6.72
N GLU A 74 -2.20 -6.45 -7.00
CA GLU A 74 -1.69 -5.53 -8.03
C GLU A 74 -0.24 -5.10 -7.77
N ASP A 75 0.12 -4.83 -6.51
CA ASP A 75 1.47 -4.39 -6.15
C ASP A 75 2.48 -5.55 -6.30
N TRP A 76 2.05 -6.78 -6.06
CA TRP A 76 2.84 -7.99 -6.35
C TRP A 76 3.09 -8.15 -7.85
N VAL A 77 2.04 -8.05 -8.65
CA VAL A 77 2.13 -8.18 -10.11
C VAL A 77 3.02 -7.09 -10.70
N GLN A 78 2.81 -5.84 -10.29
CA GLN A 78 3.60 -4.70 -10.77
C GLN A 78 5.07 -4.82 -10.40
N HIS A 79 5.38 -5.34 -9.20
CA HIS A 79 6.75 -5.61 -8.81
C HIS A 79 7.39 -6.67 -9.71
N ASN A 80 6.70 -7.79 -9.96
CA ASN A 80 7.21 -8.84 -10.83
C ASN A 80 7.40 -8.37 -12.28
N MET A 81 6.47 -7.58 -12.81
CA MET A 81 6.59 -6.99 -14.15
C MET A 81 7.81 -6.09 -14.26
N ARG A 82 8.04 -5.21 -13.27
CA ARG A 82 9.24 -4.36 -13.24
C ARG A 82 10.52 -5.19 -13.19
N THR A 83 10.56 -6.21 -12.33
CA THR A 83 11.71 -7.13 -12.25
C THR A 83 11.97 -7.82 -13.58
N MET A 84 10.92 -8.30 -14.27
CA MET A 84 11.04 -8.94 -15.58
C MET A 84 11.63 -7.98 -16.63
N MET A 85 11.14 -6.74 -16.68
CA MET A 85 11.67 -5.74 -17.60
C MET A 85 13.15 -5.45 -17.33
N THR A 86 13.53 -5.30 -16.06
CA THR A 86 14.94 -5.09 -15.68
C THR A 86 15.81 -6.27 -16.11
N ILE A 87 15.38 -7.50 -15.86
CA ILE A 87 16.10 -8.71 -16.30
C ILE A 87 16.25 -8.71 -17.83
N GLY A 88 15.18 -8.39 -18.57
CA GLY A 88 15.21 -8.27 -20.03
C GLY A 88 16.23 -7.25 -20.53
N THR A 89 16.36 -6.09 -19.88
CA THR A 89 17.37 -5.08 -20.24
C THR A 89 18.81 -5.48 -19.91
N MET A 90 19.00 -6.39 -18.94
CA MET A 90 20.32 -6.96 -18.60
C MET A 90 20.71 -8.14 -19.49
N SER A 91 19.72 -8.76 -20.14
CA SER A 91 19.87 -9.81 -21.15
C SER A 91 20.21 -9.20 -22.51
N VAL A 92 21.40 -8.63 -22.65
CA VAL A 92 21.95 -8.22 -23.97
C VAL A 92 22.66 -9.43 -24.58
N SER A 93 22.40 -9.66 -25.87
CA SER A 93 22.57 -10.89 -26.67
C SER A 93 23.88 -11.71 -26.56
N ASP A 94 24.89 -11.29 -25.80
CA ASP A 94 26.18 -12.01 -25.71
C ASP A 94 26.65 -12.26 -24.27
N TYR A 95 25.91 -11.83 -23.24
CA TYR A 95 26.26 -12.12 -21.84
C TYR A 95 25.01 -12.10 -20.93
N SER A 96 24.53 -13.29 -20.56
CA SER A 96 23.57 -13.41 -19.45
C SER A 96 24.32 -13.35 -18.12
N VAL A 97 23.94 -12.42 -17.22
CA VAL A 97 24.43 -12.37 -15.83
C VAL A 97 24.12 -13.68 -15.07
N PHE A 98 23.17 -14.47 -15.57
CA PHE A 98 22.79 -15.78 -15.04
C PHE A 98 23.64 -16.95 -15.56
N GLY A 99 24.66 -16.69 -16.39
CA GLY A 99 25.57 -17.71 -16.90
C GLY A 99 25.00 -18.45 -18.11
N ARG A 100 25.76 -18.39 -19.20
CA ARG A 100 25.65 -19.08 -20.50
C ARG A 100 24.24 -19.22 -21.09
N SER A 101 23.98 -18.40 -22.11
CA SER A 101 23.12 -18.80 -23.23
C SER A 101 23.71 -20.07 -23.83
N LEU A 102 22.98 -21.18 -23.76
CA LEU A 102 23.19 -22.30 -24.66
C LEU A 102 22.17 -22.10 -25.78
N ASP A 103 22.69 -21.92 -26.98
CA ASP A 103 21.94 -22.03 -28.23
C ASP A 103 21.11 -23.32 -28.29
#